data_AF-A0A1W2AWN5-F1
#
_entry.id   AF-A0A1W2AWN5-F1
#
_cell.length_a   1.000
_cell.length_b   1.000
_cell.length_c   1.000
_cell.angle_alpha   90.00
_cell.angle_beta   90.00
_cell.angle_gamma   90.00
#
_symmetry.space_group_name_H-M   'P 1'
#
loop_
_entity.id
_entity.type
_entity.pdbx_description
1 polymer ?
#
loop_
_entity_poly.entity_id
_entity_poly.type
_entity_poly.pdbx_seq_one_letter_code
_entity_poly.pdbx_strand_id
1 'polypeptide(L)'
;MFIFYSGGFTGFLSLFIIPIHLYIPNKMKQLQSAGYIPTTCFTLPKTCWTDNFYAPQVEVQKAFQRKHANNDAAHAFIENQRHEQRLYEKYKEYYGYVFYIVKKRQ
;
A
#
# COMPACT_ATOMS: atom_id res chain seq x y z
N MET A 1 -1.85 3.50 -3.83
CA MET A 1 -1.08 2.27 -4.07
C MET A 1 -1.37 1.87 -5.50
N PHE A 2 -0.56 2.34 -6.46
CA PHE A 2 -0.77 1.94 -7.87
C PHE A 2 -0.51 0.45 -8.02
N ILE A 3 -1.58 -0.35 -8.02
CA ILE A 3 -1.51 -1.75 -8.43
C ILE A 3 -1.50 -1.74 -9.96
N PHE A 4 -0.33 -1.47 -10.55
CA PHE A 4 -0.09 -1.82 -11.95
C PHE A 4 0.15 -3.32 -12.00
N TYR A 5 -0.88 -4.08 -12.39
CA TYR A 5 -0.70 -5.47 -12.78
C TYR A 5 -0.22 -5.49 -14.23
N SER A 6 1.10 -5.50 -14.44
CA SER A 6 1.68 -5.81 -15.74
C SER A 6 1.59 -7.33 -15.96
N GLY A 7 0.49 -7.77 -16.55
CA GLY A 7 0.29 -9.18 -16.89
C GLY A 7 -1.16 -9.46 -17.18
N GLY A 8 -1.52 -9.54 -18.46
CA GLY A 8 -2.85 -9.88 -18.91
C GLY A 8 -3.30 -11.23 -18.35
N PHE A 9 -4.27 -11.21 -17.45
CA PHE A 9 -5.13 -12.36 -17.19
C PHE A 9 -6.49 -11.83 -16.72
N THR A 10 -7.45 -11.82 -17.64
CA THR A 10 -8.86 -11.62 -17.36
C THR A 10 -9.37 -12.83 -16.59
N GLY A 11 -9.38 -12.73 -15.26
CA GLY A 11 -9.92 -13.75 -14.37
C GLY A 11 -10.24 -13.12 -13.03
N PHE A 12 -11.48 -13.32 -12.58
CA PHE A 12 -12.02 -12.83 -11.31
C PHE A 12 -11.15 -13.33 -10.14
N LEU A 13 -10.10 -12.58 -9.77
CA LEU A 13 -9.33 -12.88 -8.58
C LEU A 13 -10.08 -12.32 -7.38
N SER A 14 -10.78 -13.21 -6.68
CA SER A 14 -10.99 -13.05 -5.25
C SER A 14 -9.64 -12.70 -4.63
N LEU A 15 -9.47 -11.42 -4.28
CA LEU A 15 -8.30 -10.92 -3.55
C LEU A 15 -8.31 -11.64 -2.21
N PHE A 16 -7.63 -12.78 -2.11
CA PHE A 16 -7.16 -13.25 -0.82
C PHE A 16 -6.20 -12.19 -0.35
N ILE A 17 -6.68 -11.31 0.51
CA ILE A 17 -5.82 -10.40 1.26
C ILE A 17 -4.93 -11.32 2.09
N ILE A 18 -3.73 -11.62 1.58
CA ILE A 18 -2.81 -12.52 2.26
C ILE A 18 -2.48 -11.84 3.59
N PRO A 19 -2.81 -12.46 4.73
CA PRO A 19 -2.61 -11.82 6.02
C PRO A 19 -1.13 -11.50 6.18
N ILE A 20 -0.84 -10.27 6.62
CA ILE A 20 0.52 -9.76 6.85
C ILE A 20 1.39 -10.73 7.67
N HIS A 21 0.79 -11.51 8.55
CA HIS A 21 1.43 -12.57 9.33
C HIS A 21 2.11 -13.65 8.48
N LEU A 22 1.51 -14.07 7.35
CA LEU A 22 2.13 -15.06 6.45
C LEU A 22 3.14 -14.43 5.50
N TYR A 23 2.98 -13.14 5.21
CA TYR A 23 3.85 -12.41 4.30
C TYR A 23 5.22 -12.09 4.91
N ILE A 24 5.27 -11.76 6.20
CA ILE A 24 6.52 -11.39 6.89
C ILE A 24 7.56 -12.52 6.86
N PRO A 25 7.25 -13.77 7.27
CA PRO A 25 8.21 -14.89 7.22
C PRO A 25 8.70 -15.18 5.81
N ASN A 26 7.80 -15.11 4.81
CA ASN A 26 8.16 -15.35 3.41
C ASN A 26 9.13 -14.29 2.87
N LYS A 27 8.91 -13.02 3.20
CA LYS A 27 9.84 -11.93 2.85
C LYS A 27 11.18 -12.07 3.57
N MET A 28 11.18 -12.44 4.84
CA MET A 28 12.41 -12.71 5.58
C MET A 28 13.22 -13.85 4.95
N LYS A 29 12.55 -14.93 4.52
CA LYS A 29 13.20 -16.04 3.79
C LYS A 29 13.82 -15.57 2.48
N GLN A 30 13.11 -14.74 1.69
CA GLN A 30 13.64 -14.15 0.45
C GLN A 30 14.89 -13.30 0.71
N LEU A 31 14.88 -12.47 1.76
CA LEU A 31 16.03 -11.64 2.16
C LEU A 31 17.24 -12.51 2.57
N GLN A 32 17.01 -13.58 3.31
CA GLN A 32 18.06 -14.54 3.68
C GLN A 32 18.65 -15.24 2.45
N SER A 33 17.81 -15.72 1.54
CA SER A 33 18.25 -16.34 0.28
C SER A 33 19.03 -15.37 -0.61
N ALA A 34 18.75 -14.07 -0.53
CA ALA A 34 19.49 -13.03 -1.24
C ALA A 34 20.83 -12.64 -0.57
N GLY A 35 21.25 -13.35 0.48
CA GLY A 35 22.53 -13.11 1.16
C GLY A 35 22.50 -11.97 2.19
N TYR A 36 21.32 -11.55 2.63
CA TYR A 36 21.19 -10.61 3.74
C TYR A 36 21.02 -11.34 5.09
N ILE A 37 21.42 -10.68 6.17
CA ILE A 37 21.18 -11.10 7.54
C ILE A 37 20.01 -10.25 8.08
N PRO A 38 18.82 -10.84 8.30
CA PRO A 38 17.70 -10.10 8.87
C PRO A 38 18.03 -9.67 10.30
N THR A 39 17.95 -8.37 10.57
CA THR A 39 18.21 -7.82 11.90
C THR A 39 16.90 -7.66 12.67
N THR A 40 15.94 -6.96 12.09
CA THR A 40 14.61 -6.79 12.68
C THR A 40 13.58 -6.44 11.61
N CYS A 41 12.30 -6.67 11.90
CA CYS A 41 11.20 -6.18 11.10
C CYS A 41 10.06 -5.71 12.00
N PHE A 42 9.35 -4.66 11.59
CA PHE A 42 8.18 -4.17 12.32
C PHE A 42 7.13 -3.64 11.37
N THR A 43 5.86 -3.82 11.74
CA THR A 43 4.71 -3.27 11.01
C THR A 43 4.56 -1.79 11.32
N LEU A 44 4.22 -0.98 10.31
CA LEU A 44 3.94 0.43 10.54
C LEU A 44 2.63 0.58 11.34
N PRO A 45 2.60 1.46 12.35
CA PRO A 45 1.37 1.82 13.03
C PRO A 45 0.30 2.34 12.08
N LYS A 46 -0.97 2.15 12.44
CA LYS A 46 -2.13 2.65 11.68
C LYS A 46 -2.08 4.18 11.49
N THR A 47 -1.51 4.91 12.46
CA THR A 47 -1.34 6.37 12.42
C THR A 47 -0.46 6.86 11.25
N CYS A 48 0.50 6.05 10.79
CA CYS A 48 1.28 6.37 9.60
C CYS A 48 0.41 6.47 8.34
N TRP A 49 -0.70 5.73 8.29
CA TRP A 49 -1.62 5.75 7.17
C TRP A 49 -2.71 6.79 7.34
N THR A 50 -3.35 6.84 8.50
CA THR A 50 -4.47 7.78 8.73
C THR A 50 -3.97 9.21 8.76
N ASP A 51 -3.05 9.51 9.67
CA ASP A 51 -2.73 10.88 10.04
C ASP A 51 -1.63 11.46 9.13
N ASN A 52 -0.68 10.60 8.73
CA ASN A 52 0.50 11.03 7.98
C ASN A 52 0.36 10.83 6.46
N PHE A 53 -0.59 10.02 6.00
CA PHE A 53 -0.77 9.75 4.57
C PHE A 53 -2.12 10.23 4.04
N TYR A 54 -3.25 9.76 4.60
CA TYR A 54 -4.58 10.09 4.07
C TYR A 54 -5.08 11.48 4.50
N ALA A 55 -4.91 11.87 5.76
CA ALA A 55 -5.41 13.15 6.26
C ALA A 55 -4.83 14.38 5.49
N PRO A 56 -3.52 14.44 5.18
CA PRO A 56 -2.96 15.55 4.40
C PRO A 56 -3.49 15.61 2.96
N GLN A 57 -3.90 14.46 2.40
CA GLN A 57 -4.41 14.41 1.03
C GLN A 57 -5.76 15.08 0.89
N VAL A 58 -6.59 15.18 1.93
CA VAL A 58 -7.95 15.73 1.82
C VAL A 58 -7.95 17.15 1.25
N GLU A 59 -7.11 18.04 1.78
CA GLU A 59 -7.03 19.42 1.31
C GLU A 59 -6.37 19.54 -0.07
N VAL A 60 -5.35 18.71 -0.34
CA VAL A 60 -4.69 18.65 -1.65
C VAL A 60 -5.65 18.16 -2.73
N GLN A 61 -6.46 17.15 -2.45
CA GLN A 61 -7.47 16.63 -3.37
C GLN A 61 -8.54 17.69 -3.69
N LYS A 62 -9.01 18.45 -2.69
CA LYS A 62 -9.94 19.57 -2.91
C LYS A 62 -9.32 20.65 -3.80
N ALA A 63 -8.07 21.03 -3.54
CA ALA A 63 -7.37 22.02 -4.37
C ALA A 63 -7.15 21.52 -5.80
N PHE A 64 -6.75 20.26 -5.97
CA PHE A 64 -6.57 19.61 -7.28
C PHE A 64 -7.88 19.53 -8.06
N GLN A 65 -8.98 19.15 -7.41
CA GLN A 65 -10.30 19.07 -8.02
C GLN A 65 -10.79 20.45 -8.51
N ARG A 66 -10.55 21.52 -7.75
CA ARG A 66 -10.85 22.89 -8.19
C ARG A 66 -10.00 23.32 -9.38
N LYS A 67 -8.71 22.97 -9.38
CA LYS A 67 -7.78 23.29 -10.48
C LYS A 67 -8.13 22.56 -11.78
N HIS A 68 -8.74 21.37 -11.68
CA HIS A 68 -9.04 20.48 -12.81
C HIS A 68 -10.54 20.18 -12.95
N ALA A 69 -11.40 21.17 -12.70
CA ALA A 69 -12.86 21.00 -12.61
C ALA A 69 -13.55 20.49 -13.90
N ASN A 70 -12.90 20.61 -15.06
CA ASN A 70 -13.43 20.18 -16.36
C ASN A 70 -12.64 18.99 -16.94
N ASN A 71 -11.90 18.25 -16.10
CA ASN A 71 -11.10 17.11 -16.54
C ASN A 71 -11.60 15.82 -15.88
N ASP A 72 -12.35 15.02 -16.64
CA ASP A 72 -12.94 13.77 -16.15
C ASP A 72 -11.90 12.77 -15.65
N ALA A 73 -10.71 12.73 -16.25
CA ALA A 73 -9.62 11.87 -15.79
C ALA A 73 -9.10 12.32 -14.42
N ALA A 74 -9.05 13.62 -14.16
CA ALA A 74 -8.69 14.17 -12.85
C ALA A 74 -9.75 13.82 -11.78
N HIS A 75 -11.03 13.87 -12.13
CA HIS A 75 -12.11 13.43 -11.22
C HIS A 75 -12.05 11.94 -10.92
N ALA A 76 -11.86 11.10 -11.95
CA ALA A 76 -11.71 9.66 -11.80
C ALA A 76 -10.49 9.30 -10.94
N PHE A 77 -9.38 10.03 -11.09
CA PHE A 77 -8.19 9.86 -10.25
C PHE A 77 -8.49 10.15 -8.78
N ILE A 78 -9.16 11.26 -8.46
CA ILE A 78 -9.53 11.60 -7.08
C ILE A 78 -10.47 10.56 -6.47
N GLU A 79 -11.47 10.09 -7.22
CA GLU A 79 -12.36 9.03 -6.75
C GLU A 79 -11.65 7.70 -6.51
N ASN A 80 -10.66 7.37 -7.35
CA ASN A 80 -9.80 6.21 -7.12
C ASN A 80 -8.99 6.34 -5.82
N GLN A 81 -8.40 7.51 -5.55
CA GLN A 81 -7.67 7.76 -4.30
C GLN A 81 -8.59 7.63 -3.07
N ARG A 82 -9.82 8.16 -3.14
CA ARG A 82 -10.82 8.01 -2.07
C ARG A 82 -11.28 6.56 -1.92
N HIS A 83 -11.39 5.83 -3.00
CA HIS A 83 -11.71 4.40 -2.98
C HIS A 83 -10.62 3.60 -2.25
N GLU A 84 -9.34 3.87 -2.53
CA GLU A 84 -8.23 3.25 -1.82
C GLU A 84 -8.27 3.54 -0.31
N GLN A 85 -8.60 4.77 0.10
CA GLN A 85 -8.75 5.11 1.52
C GLN A 85 -9.86 4.30 2.18
N ARG A 86 -11.01 4.12 1.51
CA ARG A 86 -12.12 3.29 2.01
C ARG A 86 -11.73 1.81 2.14
N LEU A 87 -10.96 1.29 1.18
CA LEU A 87 -10.42 -0.07 1.25
C LEU A 87 -9.48 -0.23 2.44
N TYR A 88 -8.59 0.74 2.66
CA TYR A 88 -7.70 0.73 3.81
C TYR A 88 -8.50 0.73 5.11
N GLU A 89 -9.49 1.60 5.25
CA GLU A 89 -10.30 1.66 6.46
C GLU A 89 -11.03 0.34 6.77
N LYS A 90 -11.53 -0.34 5.73
CA LYS A 90 -12.24 -1.62 5.83
C LYS A 90 -11.33 -2.82 6.12
N TYR A 91 -10.10 -2.80 5.60
CA TYR A 91 -9.24 -3.99 5.56
C TYR A 91 -7.83 -3.79 6.16
N LYS A 92 -7.59 -2.67 6.86
CA LYS A 92 -6.32 -2.32 7.56
C LYS A 92 -5.78 -3.39 8.51
N GLU A 93 -6.60 -4.36 8.92
CA GLU A 93 -6.17 -5.46 9.80
C GLU A 93 -5.48 -6.59 9.03
N TYR A 94 -5.74 -6.68 7.73
CA TYR A 94 -5.24 -7.76 6.88
C TYR A 94 -3.99 -7.37 6.09
N TYR A 95 -3.82 -6.07 5.78
CA TYR A 95 -2.67 -5.56 5.04
C TYR A 95 -2.14 -4.22 5.59
N GLY A 96 -0.86 -3.97 5.32
CA GLY A 96 -0.15 -2.77 5.75
C GLY A 96 1.29 -2.78 5.25
N TYR A 97 2.10 -1.83 5.70
CA TYR A 97 3.53 -1.79 5.39
C TYR A 97 4.35 -2.39 6.53
N VAL A 98 5.47 -3.00 6.16
CA VAL A 98 6.45 -3.57 7.08
C VAL A 98 7.82 -3.02 6.71
N PHE A 99 8.52 -2.46 7.69
CA PHE A 99 9.93 -2.16 7.54
C PHE A 99 10.76 -3.41 7.82
N TYR A 100 11.67 -3.73 6.92
CA TYR A 100 12.67 -4.78 7.08
C TYR A 100 14.04 -4.13 7.19
N ILE A 101 14.70 -4.33 8.32
CA ILE A 101 16.07 -3.88 8.55
C ILE A 101 16.98 -5.10 8.40
N VAL A 102 17.84 -5.05 7.40
CA VAL A 102 18.74 -6.14 7.04
C VAL A 102 20.17 -5.65 6.86
N LYS A 103 21.14 -6.52 7.16
CA LYS A 103 22.55 -6.27 6.94
C LYS A 103 23.04 -7.11 5.76
N LYS A 104 23.84 -6.53 4.86
CA LYS A 104 24.51 -7.31 3.82
C LYS A 104 25.54 -8.24 4.46
N ARG A 105 25.48 -9.54 4.16
CA ARG A 105 26.54 -10.48 4.55
C ARG A 105 27.79 -10.10 3.75
N GLN A 106 28.89 -9.79 4.46
CA GLN A 106 30.17 -9.46 3.84
C GLN A 106 30.69 -10.64 3.02
#